data_AF-A0A4U9TW85-F1
#
_entry.id   AF-A0A4U9TW85-F1
#
_cell.length_a   1.000
_cell.length_b   1.000
_cell.length_c   1.000
_cell.angle_alpha   90.00
_cell.angle_beta   90.00
_cell.angle_gamma   90.00
#
_symmetry.space_group_name_H-M   'P 1'
#
loop_
_entity.id
_entity.type
_entity.pdbx_description
1 polymer ?
#
loop_
_entity_poly.entity_id
_entity_poly.type
_entity_poly.pdbx_seq_one_letter_code
_entity_poly.pdbx_strand_id
1 'polypeptide(L)'
;MKKNHVNIFIHDPNQYFAQGLSALLQIEELCKNTTVTFLTHQNRYLADLIIVTDDPSAFVKVYSATMMNARRNVLLIQDNFRYRTVSQTRYSAGIIRRHDSINTVLQLLDSTFKKHNDSTTDDALYRSPSLTFREGQILTAIAQGLQPKMIARQLGMHPKNGQHP
;
A
#
# COMPACT_ATOMS: atom_id res chain seq x y z
N MET A 1 4.83 -7.31 -23.58
CA MET A 1 5.17 -5.91 -23.94
C MET A 1 5.64 -5.20 -22.69
N LYS A 2 6.84 -4.61 -22.68
CA LYS A 2 7.33 -3.81 -21.54
C LYS A 2 6.45 -2.57 -21.41
N LYS A 3 5.95 -2.29 -20.21
CA LYS A 3 5.10 -1.13 -19.95
C LYS A 3 6.03 0.09 -19.79
N ASN A 4 6.12 0.92 -20.82
CA ASN A 4 6.89 2.19 -20.77
C ASN A 4 6.11 3.31 -20.07
N HIS A 5 5.15 2.94 -19.22
CA HIS A 5 4.30 3.86 -18.48
C HIS A 5 3.96 3.28 -17.12
N VAL A 6 4.08 4.09 -16.07
CA VAL A 6 3.76 3.70 -14.70
C VAL A 6 2.80 4.72 -14.09
N ASN A 7 1.64 4.21 -13.66
CA ASN A 7 0.70 4.95 -12.86
C ASN A 7 1.10 4.89 -11.38
N ILE A 8 1.35 6.05 -10.77
CA ILE A 8 1.75 6.16 -9.37
C ILE A 8 0.61 6.79 -8.57
N PHE A 9 0.28 6.20 -7.43
CA PHE A 9 -0.60 6.81 -6.45
C PHE A 9 0.17 7.04 -5.15
N ILE A 10 0.18 8.29 -4.66
CA ILE A 10 0.85 8.66 -3.40
C ILE A 10 -0.23 9.05 -2.38
N HIS A 11 -0.21 8.42 -1.22
CA HIS A 11 -1.07 8.77 -0.09
C HIS A 11 -0.24 9.01 1.16
N ASP A 12 -0.07 10.29 1.50
CA ASP A 12 0.60 10.72 2.72
C ASP A 12 -0.15 11.92 3.33
N PRO A 13 -0.37 11.97 4.65
CA PRO A 13 -0.96 13.14 5.31
C PRO A 13 -0.06 14.39 5.22
N ASN A 14 1.24 14.24 5.04
CA ASN A 14 2.18 15.33 4.79
C ASN A 14 2.23 15.64 3.29
N GLN A 15 1.42 16.62 2.87
CA GLN A 15 1.34 17.07 1.48
C GLN A 15 2.67 17.58 0.91
N TYR A 16 3.53 18.18 1.72
CA TYR A 16 4.83 18.69 1.26
C TYR A 16 5.79 17.55 0.91
N PHE A 17 5.78 16.49 1.72
CA PHE A 17 6.55 15.29 1.43
C PHE A 17 6.04 14.61 0.14
N ALA A 18 4.72 14.45 0.01
CA ALA A 18 4.13 13.86 -1.19
C ALA A 18 4.41 14.68 -2.47
N GLN A 19 4.35 16.01 -2.38
CA GLN A 19 4.70 16.91 -3.48
C GLN A 19 6.19 16.84 -3.81
N GLY A 20 7.08 16.85 -2.81
CA GLY A 20 8.52 16.70 -3.02
C GLY A 20 8.87 15.37 -3.68
N LEU A 21 8.24 14.28 -3.27
CA LEU A 21 8.41 12.97 -3.89
C LEU A 21 7.88 12.94 -5.33
N SER A 22 6.74 13.59 -5.59
CA SER A 22 6.18 13.72 -6.94
C SER A 22 7.13 14.51 -7.85
N ALA A 23 7.64 15.64 -7.37
CA ALA A 23 8.60 16.46 -8.10
C ALA A 23 9.90 15.69 -8.37
N LEU A 24 10.42 14.96 -7.38
CA LEU A 24 11.61 14.12 -7.54
C LEU A 24 11.42 13.09 -8.66
N LEU A 25 10.27 12.40 -8.67
CA LEU A 25 9.90 11.41 -9.69
C LEU A 25 9.65 12.03 -11.08
N GLN A 26 9.34 13.33 -11.17
CA GLN A 26 9.16 14.05 -12.43
C GLN A 26 10.48 14.60 -13.00
N ILE A 27 11.40 15.02 -12.12
CA ILE A 27 12.67 15.65 -12.50
C ILE A 27 13.71 14.59 -12.87
N GLU A 28 13.72 13.47 -12.16
CA GLU A 28 14.78 12.48 -12.32
C GLU A 28 14.59 11.62 -13.56
N GLU A 29 15.69 11.47 -14.30
CA GLU A 29 15.86 10.58 -15.46
C GLU A 29 15.74 9.09 -15.12
N LEU A 30 15.35 8.74 -13.89
CA LEU A 30 14.99 7.37 -13.45
C LEU A 30 13.96 6.71 -14.40
N CYS A 31 13.30 7.55 -15.19
CA CYS A 31 12.27 7.27 -16.16
C CYS A 31 12.70 7.55 -17.60
N LYS A 32 14.00 7.49 -17.95
CA LYS A 32 14.53 7.71 -19.31
C LYS A 32 13.72 7.06 -20.44
N ASN A 33 13.05 5.94 -20.15
CA ASN A 33 12.15 5.24 -21.07
C ASN A 33 10.76 4.92 -20.46
N THR A 34 10.38 5.55 -19.36
CA THR A 34 9.16 5.24 -18.60
C THR A 34 8.40 6.52 -18.28
N THR A 35 7.24 6.73 -18.87
CA THR A 35 6.40 7.88 -18.52
C THR A 35 5.69 7.66 -17.18
N VAL A 36 5.55 8.70 -16.37
CA VAL A 36 4.89 8.62 -15.06
C VAL A 36 3.60 9.44 -15.06
N THR A 37 2.53 8.90 -14.50
CA THR A 37 1.31 9.66 -14.21
C THR A 37 0.94 9.50 -12.75
N PHE A 38 0.72 10.65 -12.09
CA PHE A 38 0.25 10.69 -10.71
C PHE A 38 -1.27 10.66 -10.68
N LEU A 39 -1.81 9.64 -10.01
CA LEU A 39 -3.24 9.42 -9.89
C LEU A 39 -3.79 10.11 -8.65
N THR A 40 -5.05 10.50 -8.75
CA THR A 40 -5.83 10.99 -7.61
C THR A 40 -6.47 9.82 -6.85
N HIS A 41 -7.02 10.11 -5.66
CA HIS A 41 -7.75 9.12 -4.86
C HIS A 41 -8.88 8.41 -5.61
N GLN A 42 -9.54 9.09 -6.57
CA GLN A 42 -10.64 8.53 -7.35
C GLN A 42 -10.15 7.43 -8.29
N ASN A 43 -8.95 7.59 -8.85
CA ASN A 43 -8.37 6.68 -9.84
C ASN A 43 -7.33 5.72 -9.27
N ARG A 44 -7.16 5.67 -7.94
CA ARG A 44 -6.11 4.89 -7.26
C ARG A 44 -6.08 3.40 -7.60
N TYR A 45 -7.20 2.84 -8.05
CA TYR A 45 -7.28 1.45 -8.51
C TYR A 45 -6.58 1.23 -9.86
N LEU A 46 -6.15 2.26 -10.57
CA LEU A 46 -5.34 2.14 -11.79
C LEU A 46 -3.84 2.18 -11.53
N ALA A 47 -3.42 2.35 -10.26
CA ALA A 47 -2.02 2.46 -9.88
C ALA A 47 -1.27 1.13 -10.12
N ASP A 48 -0.08 1.26 -10.71
CA ASP A 48 0.93 0.19 -10.80
C ASP A 48 1.85 0.22 -9.58
N LEU A 49 2.16 1.44 -9.09
CA LEU A 49 2.92 1.70 -7.88
C LEU A 49 2.09 2.51 -6.89
N ILE A 50 2.01 2.04 -5.66
CA ILE A 50 1.36 2.74 -4.56
C ILE A 50 2.43 3.11 -3.54
N ILE A 51 2.52 4.39 -3.19
CA ILE A 51 3.38 4.87 -2.13
C ILE A 51 2.47 5.39 -1.02
N VAL A 52 2.52 4.79 0.16
CA VAL A 52 1.57 5.11 1.23
C VAL A 52 2.26 5.18 2.58
N THR A 53 1.86 6.12 3.43
CA THR A 53 2.33 6.18 4.81
C THR A 53 1.98 4.90 5.56
N ASP A 54 2.94 4.40 6.35
CA ASP A 54 2.82 3.24 7.22
C ASP A 54 1.96 3.56 8.46
N ASP A 55 0.70 3.87 8.19
CA ASP A 55 -0.38 4.05 9.14
C ASP A 55 -1.47 3.02 8.86
N PRO A 56 -1.97 2.28 9.87
CA PRO A 56 -2.99 1.25 9.67
C PRO A 56 -4.26 1.77 8.98
N SER A 57 -4.68 3.02 9.26
CA SER A 57 -5.88 3.59 8.66
C SER A 57 -5.65 3.96 7.19
N ALA A 58 -4.48 4.51 6.87
CA ALA A 58 -4.05 4.78 5.50
C ALA A 58 -3.91 3.48 4.70
N PHE A 59 -3.26 2.48 5.27
CA PHE A 59 -3.07 1.17 4.65
C PHE A 59 -4.41 0.50 4.36
N VAL A 60 -5.35 0.42 5.32
CA VAL A 60 -6.67 -0.19 5.08
C VAL A 60 -7.46 0.56 4.00
N LYS A 61 -7.46 1.90 3.99
CA LYS A 61 -8.17 2.70 2.96
C LYS A 61 -7.63 2.46 1.55
N VAL A 62 -6.33 2.22 1.43
CA VAL A 62 -5.66 2.02 0.14
C VAL A 62 -5.69 0.54 -0.27
N TYR A 63 -5.47 -0.37 0.68
CA TYR A 63 -5.33 -1.82 0.46
C TYR A 63 -6.67 -2.53 0.24
N SER A 64 -7.74 -2.13 0.94
CA SER A 64 -9.09 -2.67 0.72
C SER A 64 -9.61 -2.41 -0.71
N ALA A 65 -9.15 -1.33 -1.35
CA ALA A 65 -9.49 -1.00 -2.73
C ALA A 65 -8.64 -1.73 -3.78
N THR A 66 -7.51 -2.33 -3.38
CA THR A 66 -6.49 -2.83 -4.31
C THR A 66 -6.33 -4.35 -4.33
N MET A 67 -7.09 -5.09 -3.51
CA MET A 67 -7.11 -6.56 -3.45
C MET A 67 -7.40 -7.30 -4.77
N MET A 68 -7.76 -6.61 -5.85
CA MET A 68 -8.09 -7.24 -7.14
C MET A 68 -6.91 -7.38 -8.12
N ASN A 69 -5.71 -6.84 -7.85
CA ASN A 69 -4.56 -6.99 -8.76
C ASN A 69 -3.28 -7.35 -8.01
N ALA A 70 -2.81 -8.59 -8.18
CA ALA A 70 -1.59 -9.15 -7.59
C ALA A 70 -0.28 -8.53 -8.13
N ARG A 71 -0.34 -7.60 -9.09
CA ARG A 71 0.83 -7.02 -9.76
C ARG A 71 1.25 -5.64 -9.24
N ARG A 72 0.60 -5.11 -8.21
CA ARG A 72 0.90 -3.75 -7.71
C ARG A 72 2.06 -3.77 -6.72
N ASN A 73 3.08 -2.95 -6.99
CA ASN A 73 4.14 -2.71 -6.01
C ASN A 73 3.66 -1.68 -4.98
N VAL A 74 3.88 -1.96 -3.70
CA VAL A 74 3.57 -1.01 -2.61
C VAL A 74 4.86 -0.59 -1.92
N LEU A 75 5.13 0.71 -1.85
CA LEU A 75 6.19 1.29 -1.03
C LEU A 75 5.57 1.97 0.19
N LEU A 76 6.20 1.79 1.35
CA LEU A 76 5.71 2.36 2.60
C LEU A 76 6.53 3.59 3.00
N ILE A 77 5.88 4.70 3.37
CA ILE A 77 6.54 5.88 3.95
C ILE A 77 6.55 5.75 5.46
N GLN A 78 7.72 5.87 6.08
CA GLN A 78 7.89 5.70 7.52
C GLN A 78 8.57 6.92 8.17
N ASP A 79 8.00 7.39 9.27
CA ASP A 79 8.53 8.50 10.07
C ASP A 79 9.64 8.07 11.05
N ASN A 80 9.42 6.98 11.79
CA ASN A 80 10.35 6.45 12.80
C ASN A 80 10.21 4.93 12.90
N PHE A 81 11.17 4.26 13.55
CA PHE A 81 11.15 2.82 13.85
C PHE A 81 9.90 2.41 14.66
N ARG A 82 8.76 2.25 13.98
CA ARG A 82 7.56 1.66 14.55
C ARG A 82 7.69 0.15 14.52
N TYR A 83 7.24 -0.50 15.59
CA TYR A 83 7.11 -1.95 15.66
C TYR A 83 6.23 -2.43 14.51
N ARG A 84 6.81 -3.25 13.62
CA ARG A 84 6.09 -3.86 12.50
C ARG A 84 5.30 -5.05 13.00
N THR A 85 4.08 -5.17 12.50
CA THR A 85 3.41 -6.47 12.48
C THR A 85 3.89 -7.25 11.25
N VAL A 86 4.05 -8.57 11.39
CA VAL A 86 4.54 -9.48 10.32
C VAL A 86 3.69 -9.41 9.04
N SER A 87 2.48 -8.86 9.10
CA SER A 87 1.60 -8.63 7.95
C SER A 87 2.05 -7.47 7.06
N GLN A 88 2.63 -6.40 7.61
CA GLN A 88 3.02 -5.21 6.84
C GLN A 88 4.28 -5.46 5.97
N THR A 89 5.17 -6.34 6.42
CA THR A 89 6.38 -6.73 5.67
C THR A 89 6.06 -7.58 4.43
N ARG A 90 4.92 -8.28 4.41
CA ARG A 90 4.56 -9.20 3.31
C ARG A 90 4.08 -8.51 2.04
N TYR A 91 3.60 -7.27 2.14
CA TYR A 91 2.96 -6.58 1.01
C TYR A 91 3.77 -5.40 0.46
N SER A 92 4.84 -4.98 1.16
CA SER A 92 5.67 -3.86 0.73
C SER A 92 6.86 -4.33 -0.11
N ALA A 93 7.04 -3.74 -1.30
CA ALA A 93 8.27 -3.85 -2.09
C ALA A 93 9.46 -3.12 -1.45
N GLY A 94 9.20 -2.19 -0.52
CA GLY A 94 10.24 -1.41 0.14
C GLY A 94 9.70 -0.32 1.06
N ILE A 95 10.62 0.43 1.67
CA ILE A 95 10.33 1.47 2.67
C ILE A 95 11.11 2.73 2.30
N ILE A 96 10.42 3.85 2.26
CA ILE A 96 10.99 5.20 2.21
C ILE A 96 10.91 5.76 3.63
N ARG A 97 12.04 6.04 4.25
CA ARG A 97 12.06 6.82 5.51
C ARG A 97 12.06 8.29 5.16
N ARG A 98 11.38 9.12 5.95
CA ARG A 98 11.31 10.57 5.66
C ARG A 98 12.67 11.27 5.65
N HIS A 99 13.63 10.71 6.37
CA HIS A 99 15.00 11.22 6.48
C HIS A 99 15.98 10.49 5.54
N ASP A 100 15.50 9.59 4.67
CA ASP A 100 16.35 8.99 3.66
C ASP A 100 16.89 10.06 2.73
N SER A 101 18.15 9.90 2.31
CA SER A 101 18.73 10.77 1.30
C SER A 101 17.99 10.61 -0.04
N ILE A 102 17.98 11.66 -0.86
CA ILE A 102 17.38 11.61 -2.20
C ILE A 102 17.92 10.40 -2.99
N ASN A 103 19.23 10.16 -2.96
CA ASN A 103 19.87 9.04 -3.65
C ASN A 103 19.33 7.68 -3.18
N THR A 104 19.11 7.51 -1.87
CA THR A 104 18.53 6.28 -1.31
C THR A 104 17.12 6.05 -1.84
N VAL A 105 16.29 7.10 -1.89
CA VAL A 105 14.93 7.03 -2.42
C VAL A 105 14.94 6.68 -3.90
N LEU A 106 15.84 7.28 -4.69
CA LEU A 106 15.97 7.00 -6.12
C LEU A 106 16.42 5.55 -6.39
N GLN A 107 17.39 5.03 -5.64
CA GLN A 107 17.81 3.63 -5.78
C GLN A 107 16.66 2.65 -5.49
N LEU A 108 15.86 2.95 -4.45
CA LEU A 108 14.70 2.13 -4.12
C LEU A 108 13.64 2.18 -5.23
N LEU A 109 13.36 3.35 -5.78
CA LEU A 109 12.41 3.52 -6.88
C LEU A 109 12.88 2.78 -8.14
N ASP A 110 14.16 2.90 -8.52
CA ASP A 110 14.74 2.23 -9.69
C ASP A 110 14.64 0.70 -9.56
N SER A 111 15.00 0.15 -8.40
CA SER A 111 14.85 -1.28 -8.13
C SER A 111 13.39 -1.75 -8.20
N THR A 112 12.45 -0.92 -7.74
CA THR A 112 11.01 -1.20 -7.79
C THR A 112 10.48 -1.19 -9.23
N PHE A 113 10.93 -0.25 -10.06
CA PHE A 113 10.56 -0.19 -11.48
C PHE A 113 11.18 -1.32 -12.30
N LYS A 114 12.44 -1.69 -12.03
CA LYS A 114 13.09 -2.86 -12.65
C LYS A 114 12.33 -4.15 -12.33
N LYS A 115 12.01 -4.38 -11.05
CA LYS A 115 11.22 -5.55 -10.63
C LYS A 115 9.83 -5.58 -11.27
N HIS A 116 9.17 -4.43 -11.40
CA HIS A 116 7.91 -4.32 -12.13
C HIS A 116 8.06 -4.75 -13.60
N ASN A 117 9.12 -4.29 -14.28
CA ASN A 117 9.36 -4.59 -15.70
C ASN A 117 9.81 -6.03 -15.96
N ASP A 118 10.54 -6.63 -15.01
CA ASP A 118 11.11 -7.97 -15.13
C ASP A 118 10.13 -9.08 -14.68
N SER A 119 9.02 -8.72 -14.01
CA SER A 119 7.97 -9.65 -13.54
C SER A 119 7.13 -10.30 -14.66
N THR A 120 7.76 -10.65 -15.78
CA THR A 120 7.21 -11.55 -16.81
C THR A 120 7.34 -13.02 -16.48
N THR A 121 8.08 -13.39 -15.43
CA THR A 121 8.24 -14.79 -14.98
C THR A 121 8.64 -14.79 -13.50
N ASP A 122 7.66 -14.82 -12.60
CA ASP A 122 7.72 -15.76 -11.46
C ASP A 122 6.33 -15.86 -10.84
N ASP A 123 5.63 -16.92 -11.23
CA ASP A 123 4.29 -17.28 -10.79
C ASP A 123 4.38 -18.03 -9.45
N ALA A 124 5.06 -17.45 -8.47
CA ALA A 124 4.95 -17.90 -7.09
C ALA A 124 3.64 -17.33 -6.52
N LEU A 125 2.53 -17.92 -6.96
CA LEU A 125 1.18 -17.77 -6.43
C LEU A 125 1.13 -18.14 -4.94
N TYR A 126 1.71 -17.33 -4.07
CA TYR A 126 1.33 -17.32 -2.67
C TYR A 126 0.06 -16.51 -2.55
N ARG A 127 -1.06 -17.17 -2.87
CA ARG A 127 -2.43 -16.71 -2.57
C ARG A 127 -2.48 -16.39 -1.08
N SER A 128 -2.27 -15.12 -0.76
CA SER A 128 -2.53 -14.61 0.57
C SER A 128 -4.05 -14.59 0.73
N PRO A 129 -4.61 -15.07 1.86
CA PRO A 129 -6.05 -15.08 2.03
C PRO A 129 -6.56 -13.65 1.90
N SER A 130 -7.31 -13.40 0.84
CA SER A 130 -8.02 -12.14 0.65
C SER A 130 -9.00 -12.01 1.79
N LEU A 131 -8.97 -10.87 2.48
CA LEU A 131 -9.98 -10.57 3.49
C LEU A 131 -11.34 -10.73 2.82
N THR A 132 -12.17 -11.58 3.40
CA THR A 132 -13.56 -11.67 3.02
C THR A 132 -14.22 -10.32 3.25
N PHE A 133 -15.29 -10.05 2.51
CA PHE A 133 -16.07 -8.82 2.68
C PHE A 133 -16.39 -8.52 4.17
N ARG A 134 -16.66 -9.57 4.95
CA ARG A 134 -16.92 -9.47 6.39
C ARG A 134 -15.69 -9.09 7.21
N GLU A 135 -14.52 -9.65 6.93
CA GLU A 135 -13.29 -9.26 7.62
C GLU A 135 -12.91 -7.81 7.32
N GLY A 136 -13.16 -7.34 6.09
CA GLY A 136 -13.02 -5.93 5.73
C GLY A 136 -13.97 -5.01 6.53
N GLN A 137 -15.21 -5.43 6.73
CA GLN A 137 -16.19 -4.70 7.55
C GLN A 137 -15.77 -4.64 9.03
N ILE A 138 -15.27 -5.74 9.59
CA ILE A 138 -14.79 -5.81 10.96
C ILE A 138 -13.62 -4.84 11.16
N LEU A 139 -12.62 -4.87 10.28
CA LEU A 139 -11.45 -3.99 10.37
C LEU A 139 -11.82 -2.52 10.22
N THR A 140 -12.78 -2.20 9.35
CA THR A 140 -13.31 -0.83 9.20
C THR A 140 -13.95 -0.34 10.49
N ALA A 141 -14.74 -1.19 11.16
CA ALA A 141 -15.40 -0.84 12.41
C ALA A 141 -14.39 -0.69 13.57
N ILE A 142 -13.35 -1.53 13.64
CA ILE A 142 -12.24 -1.36 14.59
C ILE A 142 -11.53 -0.02 14.37
N ALA A 143 -11.26 0.34 13.12
CA ALA A 143 -10.62 1.62 12.79
C ALA A 143 -11.47 2.85 13.18
N GLN A 144 -12.78 2.69 13.31
CA GLN A 144 -13.71 3.71 13.81
C GLN A 144 -13.82 3.72 15.35
N GLY A 145 -13.02 2.92 16.05
CA GLY A 145 -13.01 2.83 17.51
C GLY A 145 -14.18 2.03 18.10
N LEU A 146 -14.89 1.26 17.28
CA LEU A 146 -16.01 0.45 17.76
C LEU A 146 -15.51 -0.73 18.59
N GLN A 147 -16.14 -0.92 19.74
CA GLN A 147 -15.89 -2.05 20.63
C GLN A 147 -16.40 -3.36 19.98
N PRO A 148 -15.75 -4.53 20.20
CA PRO A 148 -16.12 -5.80 19.57
C PRO A 148 -17.61 -6.16 19.67
N LYS A 149 -18.25 -5.87 20.82
CA LYS A 149 -19.69 -6.07 21.03
C LYS A 149 -20.57 -5.24 20.07
N MET A 150 -20.14 -4.02 19.76
CA MET A 150 -20.83 -3.12 18.84
C MET A 150 -20.65 -3.57 17.39
N ILE A 151 -19.43 -4.02 17.05
CA ILE A 151 -19.13 -4.60 15.74
C ILE A 151 -19.98 -5.85 15.50
N ALA A 152 -20.07 -6.74 16.48
CA ALA A 152 -20.88 -7.95 16.42
C ALA A 152 -22.36 -7.63 16.18
N ARG A 153 -22.90 -6.67 16.94
CA ARG A 153 -24.27 -6.17 16.76
C ARG A 153 -24.50 -5.53 15.39
N GLN A 154 -23.57 -4.70 14.92
CA GLN A 154 -23.67 -3.98 13.65
C GLN A 154 -23.60 -4.92 12.44
N LEU A 155 -22.83 -5.99 12.53
CA LEU A 155 -22.64 -6.95 11.44
C LEU A 155 -23.54 -8.20 11.56
N GLY A 156 -24.51 -8.18 12.47
CA GLY A 156 -25.43 -9.30 12.71
C GLY A 156 -24.71 -10.59 13.12
N MET A 157 -23.50 -10.47 13.68
CA MET A 157 -22.71 -11.60 14.15
C MET A 157 -23.17 -11.94 15.56
N HIS A 158 -23.65 -13.17 15.76
CA HIS A 158 -23.93 -13.66 17.09
C HIS A 158 -22.60 -13.70 17.87
N PRO A 159 -22.49 -13.07 19.05
CA PRO A 159 -21.34 -13.29 19.90
C PRO A 159 -21.29 -14.79 20.19
N LYS A 160 -20.21 -15.46 19.76
CA LYS A 160 -19.96 -16.83 20.22
C LYS A 160 -19.74 -16.70 21.71
N ASN A 161 -20.74 -17.09 22.50
CA ASN A 161 -20.68 -17.13 23.95
C ASN A 161 -19.53 -18.07 24.34
N GLY A 162 -18.34 -17.53 24.49
CA GLY A 162 -17.21 -18.20 25.12
C GLY A 162 -17.42 -18.20 26.62
N GLN A 163 -18.30 -19.08 27.09
CA GLN A 163 -18.18 -19.61 28.44
C GLN A 163 -16.95 -20.54 28.47
N HIS A 164 -16.22 -20.40 29.58
CA HIS A 164 -15.05 -21.13 30.06
C HIS A 164 -15.10 -22.66 29.92
N PRO A 165 -13.94 -23.33 30.04
CA PRO A 165 -13.45 -23.73 31.37
C PRO A 165 -12.34 -22.84 31.94
#